data_AF-A0A8T4G2Q7-F1
#
_entry.id   AF-A0A8T4G2Q7-F1
#
_cell.length_a   1.000
_cell.length_b   1.000
_cell.length_c   1.000
_cell.angle_alpha   90.00
_cell.angle_beta   90.00
_cell.angle_gamma   90.00
#
_symmetry.space_group_name_H-M   'P 1'
#
loop_
_entity.id
_entity.type
_entity.pdbx_description
1 polymer ?
#
loop_
_entity_poly.entity_id
_entity_poly.type
_entity_poly.pdbx_seq_one_letter_code
_entity_poly.pdbx_strand_id
1 'polypeptide(L)'
;MRGRLITALFLTSLVLGMSMPSVAALDLIGSIIGGTTEYNHPYPTDVIPGDIIIGHNPVSDLYIPGYWTHTGLVAYYDDSLGEWMIIEAWDDPSAVRIVTMSDFLKRYDEVAILRVKTTDDVRQKAIAFAMQQLGKPYDWLWFFKEVYGDSYYCSELVWASYIAAGGPDVDANPGFTWTYFWGVAPQEIYDDDDTYVVYQHHA
;
A
#
# COMPACT_ATOMS: atom_id res chain seq x y z
N MET A 1 31.13 51.69 23.14
CA MET A 1 31.36 51.51 21.69
C MET A 1 32.24 50.29 21.49
N ARG A 2 31.87 49.41 20.55
CA ARG A 2 32.62 48.25 20.01
C ARG A 2 32.83 47.09 21.00
N GLY A 3 32.47 45.83 20.74
CA GLY A 3 31.96 45.12 19.57
C GLY A 3 32.36 43.66 19.76
N ARG A 4 31.38 42.74 19.91
CA ARG A 4 31.59 41.28 20.06
C ARG A 4 31.57 40.66 18.67
N LEU A 5 32.62 39.92 18.27
CA LEU A 5 32.68 39.01 17.11
C LEU A 5 33.93 38.11 17.31
N ILE A 6 34.08 36.84 16.93
CA ILE A 6 33.32 35.71 16.38
C ILE A 6 34.27 34.52 16.60
N THR A 7 33.81 33.34 17.01
CA THR A 7 34.41 32.09 16.52
C THR A 7 33.32 31.03 16.50
N ALA A 8 32.62 30.93 15.37
CA ALA A 8 31.72 29.82 15.08
C ALA A 8 32.42 28.91 14.05
N LEU A 9 32.56 27.64 14.42
CA LEU A 9 33.03 26.54 13.58
C LEU A 9 32.09 26.42 12.36
N PHE A 10 32.63 26.52 11.15
CA PHE A 10 31.91 26.09 9.95
C PHE A 10 32.02 24.57 9.83
N LEU A 11 30.93 23.87 10.18
CA LEU A 11 30.70 22.51 9.74
C LEU A 11 29.98 22.61 8.38
N THR A 12 30.72 22.49 7.28
CA THR A 12 30.12 22.41 5.94
C THR A 12 29.46 21.05 5.78
N SER A 13 28.14 21.01 5.95
CA SER A 13 27.29 19.89 5.55
C SER A 13 27.26 19.78 4.02
N LEU A 14 27.79 18.67 3.51
CA LEU A 14 27.63 18.24 2.13
C LEU A 14 26.16 17.87 1.92
N VAL A 15 25.36 18.79 1.39
CA VAL A 15 24.03 18.47 0.86
C VAL A 15 24.25 17.82 -0.50
N LEU A 16 24.23 16.48 -0.56
CA LEU A 16 24.00 15.78 -1.81
C LEU A 16 22.58 16.14 -2.24
N GLY A 17 22.47 17.06 -3.20
CA GLY A 17 21.22 17.35 -3.89
C GLY A 17 20.81 16.14 -4.72
N MET A 18 20.06 15.22 -4.12
CA MET A 18 19.22 14.32 -4.88
C MET A 18 18.08 15.18 -5.42
N SER A 19 18.12 15.50 -6.72
CA SER A 19 16.99 16.09 -7.41
C SER A 19 15.84 15.09 -7.36
N MET A 20 14.90 15.30 -6.45
CA MET A 20 13.63 14.58 -6.46
C MET A 20 13.02 14.77 -7.85
N PRO A 21 12.61 13.70 -8.55
CA PRO A 21 11.86 13.86 -9.79
C PRO A 21 10.65 14.76 -9.51
N SER A 22 10.34 15.69 -10.42
CA SER A 22 9.19 16.58 -10.25
C SER A 22 7.92 15.74 -10.09
N VAL A 23 6.96 16.19 -9.26
CA VAL A 23 5.66 15.53 -9.06
C VAL A 23 5.00 15.13 -10.39
N ALA A 24 5.11 15.98 -11.43
CA ALA A 24 4.63 15.68 -12.78
C ALA A 24 5.29 14.48 -13.49
N ALA A 25 6.52 14.12 -13.12
CA ALA A 25 7.21 12.93 -13.63
C ALA A 25 6.74 11.66 -12.90
N LEU A 26 6.40 11.77 -11.61
CA LEU A 26 5.74 10.70 -10.85
C LEU A 26 4.29 10.50 -11.29
N ASP A 27 3.53 11.59 -11.52
CA ASP A 27 2.17 11.53 -12.08
C ASP A 27 2.15 10.92 -13.49
N LEU A 28 3.15 11.26 -14.31
CA LEU A 28 3.33 10.67 -15.64
C LEU A 28 3.74 9.19 -15.55
N ILE A 29 4.53 8.81 -14.55
CA ILE A 29 4.89 7.41 -14.31
C ILE A 29 3.68 6.62 -13.82
N GLY A 30 2.90 7.12 -12.83
CA GLY A 30 1.66 6.49 -12.37
C GLY A 30 0.61 6.34 -13.47
N SER A 31 0.44 7.36 -14.32
CA SER A 31 -0.44 7.34 -15.48
C SER A 31 0.02 6.40 -16.61
N ILE A 32 1.34 6.20 -16.79
CA ILE A 32 1.90 5.25 -17.77
C ILE A 32 1.96 3.81 -17.21
N ILE A 33 2.06 3.64 -15.89
CA ILE A 33 2.07 2.35 -15.17
C ILE A 33 0.70 1.65 -15.20
N GLY A 34 -0.39 2.41 -15.34
CA GLY A 34 -1.69 1.88 -15.75
C GLY A 34 -1.65 1.38 -17.19
N GLY A 35 -0.93 0.28 -17.42
CA GLY A 35 -0.80 -0.33 -18.74
C GLY A 35 -2.16 -0.52 -19.39
N THR A 36 -2.22 -0.29 -20.71
CA THR A 36 -3.42 -0.57 -21.53
C THR A 36 -3.74 -2.06 -21.64
N THR A 37 -3.02 -2.91 -20.90
CA THR A 37 -3.15 -4.36 -20.86
C THR A 37 -4.07 -4.72 -19.70
N GLU A 38 -5.28 -5.16 -20.04
CA GLU A 38 -6.15 -5.83 -19.08
C GLU A 38 -5.75 -7.29 -18.99
N TYR A 39 -5.49 -7.76 -17.77
CA TYR A 39 -5.20 -9.15 -17.45
C TYR A 39 -6.49 -9.90 -17.09
N ASN A 40 -6.52 -11.20 -17.38
CA ASN A 40 -7.69 -12.02 -17.10
C ASN A 40 -7.34 -13.09 -16.06
N HIS A 41 -8.04 -13.06 -14.93
CA HIS A 41 -7.90 -14.02 -13.86
C HIS A 41 -9.24 -14.71 -13.62
N PRO A 42 -9.25 -16.02 -13.28
CA PRO A 42 -10.40 -16.63 -12.64
C PRO A 42 -10.85 -15.78 -11.45
N TYR A 43 -12.16 -15.63 -11.27
CA TYR A 43 -12.66 -14.90 -10.12
C TYR A 43 -12.37 -15.72 -8.83
N PRO A 44 -11.71 -15.14 -7.82
CA PRO A 44 -11.35 -15.87 -6.60
C PRO A 44 -12.59 -16.42 -5.88
N THR A 45 -12.48 -17.64 -5.38
CA THR A 45 -13.49 -18.28 -4.52
C THR A 45 -12.99 -18.36 -3.08
N ASP A 46 -13.89 -18.49 -2.09
CA ASP A 46 -13.55 -18.51 -0.65
C ASP A 46 -12.98 -17.19 -0.11
N VAL A 47 -13.20 -16.06 -0.78
CA VAL A 47 -12.87 -14.73 -0.25
C VAL A 47 -13.76 -14.39 0.94
N ILE A 48 -13.20 -13.74 1.97
CA ILE A 48 -13.96 -13.20 3.10
C ILE A 48 -13.61 -11.73 3.38
N PRO A 49 -14.49 -10.97 4.05
CA PRO A 49 -14.16 -9.64 4.54
C PRO A 49 -12.89 -9.63 5.40
N GLY A 50 -11.98 -8.71 5.10
CA GLY A 50 -10.68 -8.53 5.76
C GLY A 50 -9.54 -9.26 5.06
N ASP A 51 -9.81 -10.16 4.10
CA ASP A 51 -8.72 -10.66 3.26
C ASP A 51 -8.00 -9.48 2.57
N ILE A 52 -6.71 -9.66 2.29
CA ILE A 52 -5.87 -8.67 1.62
C ILE A 52 -5.71 -9.12 0.16
N ILE A 53 -5.98 -8.23 -0.79
CA ILE A 53 -5.72 -8.49 -2.22
C ILE A 53 -4.44 -7.79 -2.62
N ILE A 54 -3.55 -8.50 -3.33
CA ILE A 54 -2.24 -8.00 -3.73
C ILE A 54 -2.00 -8.27 -5.20
N GLY A 55 -1.31 -7.35 -5.88
CA GLY A 55 -1.07 -7.39 -7.32
C GLY A 55 0.37 -7.06 -7.70
N HIS A 56 0.90 -7.79 -8.68
CA HIS A 56 2.19 -7.53 -9.34
C HIS A 56 1.96 -6.81 -10.66
N ASN A 57 2.80 -5.81 -10.93
CA ASN A 57 2.87 -5.13 -12.20
C ASN A 57 4.36 -5.09 -12.63
N PRO A 58 4.73 -5.66 -13.78
CA PRO A 58 6.13 -5.73 -14.25
C PRO A 58 6.79 -4.39 -14.53
N VAL A 59 6.01 -3.30 -14.55
CA VAL A 59 6.52 -1.94 -14.72
C VAL A 59 6.80 -1.29 -13.36
N SER A 60 5.95 -1.56 -12.37
CA SER A 60 6.04 -0.96 -11.03
C SER A 60 7.07 -1.64 -10.13
N ASP A 61 7.35 -2.94 -10.33
CA ASP A 61 8.33 -3.71 -9.55
C ASP A 61 9.77 -3.18 -9.66
N LEU A 62 10.04 -2.35 -10.68
CA LEU A 62 11.31 -1.64 -10.84
C LEU A 62 11.51 -0.52 -9.81
N TYR A 63 10.43 -0.04 -9.19
CA TYR A 63 10.45 1.12 -8.29
C TYR A 63 9.92 0.80 -6.89
N ILE A 64 9.04 -0.20 -6.78
CA ILE A 64 8.47 -0.67 -5.52
C ILE A 64 9.27 -1.90 -5.07
N PRO A 65 9.97 -1.85 -3.92
CA PRO A 65 10.80 -2.95 -3.46
C PRO A 65 9.99 -4.23 -3.21
N GLY A 66 10.44 -5.30 -3.87
CA GLY A 66 9.80 -6.60 -3.82
C GLY A 66 9.13 -6.96 -5.14
N TYR A 67 8.52 -8.14 -5.17
CA TYR A 67 7.76 -8.60 -6.33
C TYR A 67 6.37 -7.97 -6.35
N TRP A 68 5.71 -7.88 -5.20
CA TRP A 68 4.36 -7.32 -5.13
C TRP A 68 4.35 -5.80 -5.11
N THR A 69 3.47 -5.19 -5.91
CA THR A 69 3.54 -3.75 -6.25
C THR A 69 2.37 -2.94 -5.73
N HIS A 70 1.23 -3.57 -5.46
CA HIS A 70 0.05 -2.87 -4.95
C HIS A 70 -0.80 -3.80 -4.10
N THR A 71 -1.53 -3.23 -3.14
CA THR A 71 -2.38 -4.01 -2.24
C THR A 71 -3.63 -3.22 -1.83
N GLY A 72 -4.67 -3.94 -1.45
CA GLY A 72 -5.91 -3.40 -0.89
C GLY A 72 -6.56 -4.37 0.10
N LEU A 73 -7.64 -3.92 0.75
CA LEU A 73 -8.39 -4.70 1.73
C LEU A 73 -9.76 -5.08 1.16
N VAL A 74 -10.11 -6.37 1.19
CA VAL A 74 -11.46 -6.84 0.85
C VAL A 74 -12.42 -6.39 1.94
N ALA A 75 -13.42 -5.58 1.58
CA ALA A 75 -14.33 -4.96 2.54
C ALA A 75 -15.62 -5.73 2.74
N TYR A 76 -16.40 -5.89 1.66
CA TYR A 76 -17.70 -6.55 1.67
C TYR A 76 -18.05 -7.07 0.27
N TYR A 77 -19.02 -7.98 0.21
CA TYR A 77 -19.60 -8.41 -1.06
C TYR A 77 -20.85 -7.58 -1.35
N ASP A 78 -20.92 -6.98 -2.53
CA ASP A 78 -22.09 -6.26 -3.02
C ASP A 78 -22.95 -7.20 -3.87
N ASP A 79 -24.03 -7.71 -3.29
CA ASP A 79 -24.97 -8.62 -3.96
C ASP A 79 -25.62 -8.02 -5.22
N SER A 80 -25.72 -6.69 -5.31
CA SER A 80 -26.34 -6.02 -6.46
C SER A 80 -25.41 -5.98 -7.67
N LEU A 81 -24.10 -5.94 -7.42
CA LEU A 81 -23.07 -5.99 -8.45
C LEU A 81 -22.56 -7.41 -8.69
N GLY A 82 -22.73 -8.30 -7.71
CA GLY A 82 -22.11 -9.63 -7.72
C GLY A 82 -20.60 -9.56 -7.57
N GLU A 83 -20.10 -8.60 -6.79
CA GLU A 83 -18.68 -8.25 -6.70
C GLU A 83 -18.21 -8.10 -5.26
N TRP A 84 -16.99 -8.54 -4.98
CA TRP A 84 -16.25 -8.09 -3.81
C TRP A 84 -15.78 -6.66 -4.01
N MET A 85 -15.90 -5.87 -2.94
CA MET A 85 -15.47 -4.48 -2.92
C MET A 85 -14.13 -4.35 -2.20
N ILE A 86 -13.19 -3.66 -2.82
CA ILE A 86 -11.82 -3.49 -2.33
C ILE A 86 -11.61 -2.04 -1.91
N ILE A 87 -11.11 -1.83 -0.69
CA ILE A 87 -10.62 -0.52 -0.25
C ILE A 87 -9.12 -0.46 -0.58
N GLU A 88 -8.71 0.56 -1.33
CA GLU A 88 -7.31 0.78 -1.69
C GLU A 88 -6.95 2.26 -1.57
N ALA A 89 -5.69 2.57 -1.25
CA ALA A 89 -5.12 3.90 -1.49
C ALA A 89 -4.56 3.94 -2.91
N TRP A 90 -4.96 4.91 -3.72
CA TRP A 90 -4.59 5.02 -5.13
C TRP A 90 -4.14 6.44 -5.51
N ASP A 91 -3.26 6.55 -6.50
CA ASP A 91 -2.59 7.79 -6.89
C ASP A 91 -3.38 8.69 -7.85
N ASP A 92 -4.12 8.12 -8.81
CA ASP A 92 -4.93 8.87 -9.78
C ASP A 92 -6.37 8.31 -9.98
N PRO A 93 -7.42 9.01 -9.52
CA PRO A 93 -7.35 10.18 -8.66
C PRO A 93 -6.78 9.81 -7.28
N SER A 94 -6.00 10.73 -6.70
CA SER A 94 -5.37 10.58 -5.40
C SER A 94 -6.41 10.43 -4.30
N ALA A 95 -6.67 9.20 -3.86
CA ALA A 95 -7.70 8.90 -2.86
C ALA A 95 -7.57 7.47 -2.31
N VAL A 96 -7.88 7.32 -1.02
CA VAL A 96 -8.43 6.07 -0.48
C VAL A 96 -9.84 5.90 -1.02
N ARG A 97 -10.07 4.83 -1.77
CA ARG A 97 -11.29 4.61 -2.55
C ARG A 97 -11.78 3.18 -2.47
N ILE A 98 -13.00 2.94 -2.94
CA ILE A 98 -13.56 1.61 -3.13
C ILE A 98 -13.62 1.30 -4.63
N VAL A 99 -13.12 0.13 -5.02
CA VAL A 99 -13.20 -0.41 -6.39
C VAL A 99 -13.79 -1.83 -6.35
N THR A 100 -14.23 -2.33 -7.50
CA THR A 100 -14.62 -3.74 -7.61
C THR A 100 -13.38 -4.63 -7.62
N MET A 101 -13.51 -5.87 -7.16
CA MET A 101 -12.44 -6.86 -7.25
C MET A 101 -12.05 -7.11 -8.70
N SER A 102 -13.02 -7.22 -9.62
CA SER A 102 -12.73 -7.31 -11.05
C SER A 102 -11.87 -6.15 -11.59
N ASP A 103 -12.16 -4.90 -11.17
CA ASP A 103 -11.32 -3.74 -11.54
C ASP A 103 -9.92 -3.78 -10.92
N PHE A 104 -9.76 -4.42 -9.76
CA PHE A 104 -8.45 -4.69 -9.19
C PHE A 104 -7.70 -5.75 -10.01
N LEU A 105 -8.32 -6.92 -10.21
CA LEU A 105 -7.69 -8.09 -10.84
C LEU A 105 -7.14 -7.76 -12.23
N LYS A 106 -7.88 -7.00 -13.04
CA LYS A 106 -7.48 -6.72 -14.42
C LYS A 106 -6.23 -5.86 -14.58
N ARG A 107 -5.73 -5.23 -13.50
CA ARG A 107 -4.58 -4.29 -13.54
C ARG A 107 -3.21 -4.95 -13.38
N TYR A 108 -3.17 -6.23 -13.01
CA TYR A 108 -1.96 -6.91 -12.56
C TYR A 108 -1.76 -8.21 -13.32
N ASP A 109 -0.53 -8.56 -13.69
CA ASP A 109 -0.23 -9.83 -14.38
C ASP A 109 -0.25 -11.01 -13.41
N GLU A 110 0.05 -10.76 -12.14
CA GLU A 110 -0.14 -11.72 -11.06
C GLU A 110 -0.91 -11.11 -9.89
N VAL A 111 -1.79 -11.91 -9.28
CA VAL A 111 -2.58 -11.50 -8.12
C VAL A 111 -2.60 -12.60 -7.06
N ALA A 112 -2.71 -12.21 -5.80
CA ALA A 112 -2.99 -13.12 -4.71
C ALA A 112 -4.03 -12.53 -3.73
N ILE A 113 -4.71 -13.42 -3.01
CA ILE A 113 -5.52 -13.09 -1.84
C ILE A 113 -4.84 -13.72 -0.63
N LEU A 114 -4.55 -12.89 0.37
CA LEU A 114 -3.95 -13.28 1.64
C LEU A 114 -5.00 -13.20 2.74
N ARG A 115 -5.01 -14.17 3.64
CA ARG A 115 -5.84 -14.17 4.84
C ARG A 115 -4.97 -13.95 6.06
N VAL A 116 -5.36 -12.96 6.87
CA VAL A 116 -4.68 -12.66 8.14
C VAL A 116 -5.10 -13.65 9.22
N LYS A 117 -4.14 -14.21 9.97
CA LYS A 117 -4.29 -15.18 11.07
C LYS A 117 -4.85 -14.50 12.33
N THR A 118 -6.08 -14.03 12.23
CA THR A 118 -6.79 -13.34 13.31
C THR A 118 -8.27 -13.72 13.36
N THR A 119 -9.03 -13.11 14.26
CA THR A 119 -10.47 -13.32 14.42
C THR A 119 -11.28 -12.49 13.40
N ASP A 120 -12.53 -12.89 13.16
CA ASP A 120 -13.44 -12.10 12.32
C ASP A 120 -13.68 -10.69 12.89
N ASP A 121 -13.72 -10.53 14.22
CA ASP A 121 -13.89 -9.23 14.87
C ASP A 121 -12.74 -8.27 14.53
N VAL A 122 -11.49 -8.75 14.52
CA VAL A 122 -10.33 -7.94 14.12
C VAL A 122 -10.41 -7.58 12.64
N ARG A 123 -10.75 -8.54 11.76
CA ARG A 123 -10.93 -8.28 10.33
C ARG A 123 -11.99 -7.20 10.08
N GLN A 124 -13.13 -7.28 10.75
CA GLN A 124 -14.20 -6.28 10.64
C GLN A 124 -13.76 -4.89 11.15
N LYS A 125 -13.00 -4.84 12.25
CA LYS A 125 -12.44 -3.58 12.76
C LYS A 125 -11.41 -2.96 11.80
N ALA A 126 -10.59 -3.79 11.15
CA ALA A 126 -9.64 -3.32 10.14
C ALA A 126 -10.37 -2.70 8.94
N ILE A 127 -11.43 -3.37 8.45
CA ILE A 127 -12.30 -2.81 7.41
C ILE A 127 -12.95 -1.50 7.86
N ALA A 128 -13.49 -1.45 9.08
CA ALA A 128 -14.11 -0.24 9.62
C ALA A 128 -13.11 0.92 9.74
N PHE A 129 -11.85 0.64 10.07
CA PHE A 129 -10.79 1.64 10.06
C PHE A 129 -10.50 2.13 8.63
N ALA A 130 -10.30 1.21 7.67
CA ALA A 130 -10.04 1.55 6.27
C ALA A 130 -11.17 2.40 5.65
N MET A 131 -12.43 2.06 5.96
CA MET A 131 -13.61 2.81 5.54
C MET A 131 -13.62 4.26 6.08
N GLN A 132 -13.08 4.50 7.27
CA GLN A 132 -12.96 5.85 7.83
C GLN A 132 -11.90 6.69 7.11
N GLN A 133 -11.00 6.07 6.34
CA GLN A 133 -9.94 6.77 5.61
C GLN A 133 -10.37 7.18 4.19
N LEU A 134 -11.56 6.76 3.73
CA LEU A 134 -12.07 7.07 2.39
C LEU A 134 -11.95 8.58 2.08
N GLY A 135 -11.39 8.89 0.91
CA GLY A 135 -11.18 10.25 0.42
C GLY A 135 -9.85 10.89 0.86
N LYS A 136 -9.09 10.28 1.78
CA LYS A 136 -7.73 10.77 2.09
C LYS A 136 -6.80 10.62 0.89
N PRO A 137 -5.89 11.58 0.64
CA PRO A 137 -4.98 11.52 -0.51
C PRO A 137 -3.97 10.38 -0.39
N TYR A 138 -3.41 10.01 -1.53
CA TYR A 138 -2.28 9.09 -1.62
C TYR A 138 -1.02 9.70 -1.00
N ASP A 139 -0.29 8.90 -0.22
CA ASP A 139 1.00 9.30 0.33
C ASP A 139 2.14 8.91 -0.61
N TRP A 140 2.96 9.88 -1.00
CA TRP A 140 4.14 9.67 -1.83
C TRP A 140 5.43 9.47 -1.02
N LEU A 141 5.37 9.63 0.31
CA LEU A 141 6.47 9.44 1.26
C LEU A 141 6.49 8.03 1.84
N TRP A 142 6.53 7.04 0.97
CA TRP A 142 6.52 5.60 1.26
C TRP A 142 7.65 5.04 2.15
N PHE A 143 8.55 5.88 2.65
CA PHE A 143 9.66 5.50 3.54
C PHE A 143 9.30 5.52 5.03
N PHE A 144 8.09 5.99 5.37
CA PHE A 144 7.54 6.02 6.72
C PHE A 144 6.14 5.41 6.69
N LYS A 145 5.63 5.05 7.85
CA LYS A 145 4.24 4.60 8.01
C LYS A 145 3.67 5.13 9.31
N GLU A 146 2.38 5.44 9.32
CA GLU A 146 1.66 5.88 10.50
C GLU A 146 0.26 5.29 10.56
N VAL A 147 -0.18 4.95 11.77
CA VAL A 147 -1.51 4.33 11.96
C VAL A 147 -2.62 5.34 11.73
N TYR A 148 -2.40 6.63 12.02
CA TYR A 148 -3.42 7.68 11.95
C TYR A 148 -2.94 8.86 11.10
N GLY A 149 -2.55 8.58 9.85
CA GLY A 149 -2.03 9.58 8.94
C GLY A 149 -3.09 10.41 8.23
N ASP A 150 -2.67 11.56 7.70
CA ASP A 150 -3.49 12.44 6.86
C ASP A 150 -3.54 11.98 5.39
N SER A 151 -2.64 11.07 5.01
CA SER A 151 -2.54 10.38 3.72
C SER A 151 -2.14 8.92 3.94
N TYR A 152 -2.32 8.07 2.93
CA TYR A 152 -1.85 6.68 2.97
C TYR A 152 -1.32 6.23 1.61
N TYR A 153 -0.26 5.43 1.58
CA TYR A 153 0.03 4.57 0.42
C TYR A 153 -0.61 3.19 0.60
N CYS A 154 -0.55 2.37 -0.46
CA CYS A 154 -1.36 1.16 -0.57
C CYS A 154 -1.18 0.16 0.58
N SER A 155 0.06 -0.23 0.88
CA SER A 155 0.41 -1.16 1.95
C SER A 155 0.35 -0.55 3.33
N GLU A 156 0.63 0.75 3.47
CA GLU A 156 0.44 1.47 4.73
C GLU A 156 -1.02 1.43 5.19
N LEU A 157 -1.97 1.69 4.28
CA LEU A 157 -3.40 1.63 4.61
C LEU A 157 -3.78 0.25 5.17
N VAL A 158 -3.31 -0.83 4.55
CA VAL A 158 -3.60 -2.20 4.97
C VAL A 158 -2.97 -2.49 6.34
N TRP A 159 -1.69 -2.18 6.52
CA TRP A 159 -0.98 -2.34 7.78
C TRP A 159 -1.65 -1.53 8.91
N ALA A 160 -1.89 -0.24 8.68
CA ALA A 160 -2.51 0.67 9.65
C ALA A 160 -3.90 0.17 10.07
N SER A 161 -4.66 -0.39 9.13
CA SER A 161 -5.98 -0.98 9.41
C SER A 161 -5.91 -2.12 10.41
N TYR A 162 -4.94 -3.03 10.24
CA TYR A 162 -4.77 -4.15 11.16
C TYR A 162 -4.20 -3.73 12.51
N ILE A 163 -3.26 -2.78 12.55
CA ILE A 163 -2.76 -2.23 13.82
C ILE A 163 -3.85 -1.49 14.59
N ALA A 164 -4.64 -0.64 13.93
CA ALA A 164 -5.74 0.10 14.56
C ALA A 164 -6.85 -0.83 15.09
N ALA A 165 -7.03 -1.99 14.45
CA ALA A 165 -7.97 -3.01 14.90
C ALA A 165 -7.50 -3.79 16.14
N GLY A 166 -6.25 -3.60 16.58
CA GLY A 166 -5.60 -4.44 17.60
C GLY A 166 -5.25 -5.84 17.07
N GLY A 167 -5.05 -5.95 15.75
CA GLY A 167 -4.65 -7.16 15.07
C GLY A 167 -3.15 -7.41 15.06
N PRO A 168 -2.69 -8.43 14.31
CA PRO A 168 -1.26 -8.67 14.11
C PRO A 168 -0.60 -7.53 13.33
N ASP A 169 0.71 -7.42 13.52
CA ASP A 169 1.57 -6.51 12.75
C ASP A 169 1.98 -7.23 11.46
N VAL A 170 1.24 -6.98 10.37
CA VAL A 170 1.46 -7.62 9.05
C VAL A 170 2.63 -7.00 8.29
N ASP A 171 3.70 -6.67 9.00
CA ASP A 171 4.96 -6.17 8.49
C ASP A 171 6.06 -7.14 8.88
N ALA A 172 6.54 -7.92 7.91
CA ALA A 172 7.54 -8.94 8.13
C ALA A 172 8.89 -8.40 8.66
N ASN A 173 9.20 -7.12 8.47
CA ASN A 173 10.43 -6.50 8.96
C ASN A 173 10.15 -5.22 9.74
N PRO A 174 9.50 -5.32 10.92
CA PRO A 174 9.08 -4.14 11.65
C PRO A 174 10.30 -3.32 12.08
N GLY A 175 10.37 -2.07 11.61
CA GLY A 175 11.44 -1.13 11.91
C GLY A 175 12.28 -0.75 10.71
N PHE A 176 13.54 -0.39 10.93
CA PHE A 176 14.40 0.07 9.84
C PHE A 176 15.02 -1.08 9.06
N THR A 177 14.79 -1.09 7.75
CA THR A 177 15.60 -1.85 6.79
C THR A 177 16.17 -0.95 5.70
N TRP A 178 17.26 -1.36 5.07
CA TRP A 178 17.79 -0.60 3.92
C TRP A 178 16.89 -0.67 2.69
N THR A 179 16.03 -1.69 2.61
CA THR A 179 15.13 -1.92 1.49
C THR A 179 13.86 -1.09 1.62
N TYR A 180 13.27 -1.05 2.81
CA TYR A 180 11.95 -0.49 3.07
C TYR A 180 11.98 0.77 3.95
N PHE A 181 13.17 1.16 4.44
CA PHE A 181 13.35 2.23 5.43
C PHE A 181 12.47 1.96 6.65
N TRP A 182 11.57 2.86 7.00
CA TRP A 182 10.58 2.69 8.07
C TRP A 182 9.16 2.47 7.52
N GLY A 183 9.03 2.20 6.23
CA GLY A 183 7.75 1.93 5.57
C GLY A 183 7.33 0.47 5.74
N VAL A 184 6.31 0.08 4.99
CA VAL A 184 5.87 -1.31 4.84
C VAL A 184 5.53 -1.56 3.38
N ALA A 185 6.25 -2.41 2.67
CA ALA A 185 5.95 -2.72 1.27
C ALA A 185 4.85 -3.80 1.14
N PRO A 186 4.15 -3.88 -0.01
CA PRO A 186 3.23 -4.99 -0.27
C PRO A 186 3.92 -6.35 -0.14
N GLN A 187 5.20 -6.43 -0.53
CA GLN A 187 6.01 -7.63 -0.36
C GLN A 187 6.12 -8.06 1.11
N GLU A 188 6.26 -7.12 2.04
CA GLU A 188 6.38 -7.44 3.47
C GLU A 188 5.09 -8.02 4.02
N ILE A 189 3.92 -7.56 3.54
CA ILE A 189 2.63 -8.14 3.90
C ILE A 189 2.51 -9.58 3.36
N TYR A 190 2.99 -9.84 2.15
CA TYR A 190 2.96 -11.19 1.56
C TYR A 190 3.89 -12.18 2.27
N ASP A 191 5.07 -11.71 2.70
CA ASP A 191 6.08 -12.53 3.37
C ASP A 191 5.81 -12.70 4.87
N ASP A 192 4.83 -11.97 5.42
CA ASP A 192 4.55 -11.96 6.86
C ASP A 192 3.92 -13.26 7.37
N ASP A 193 4.45 -13.77 8.48
CA ASP A 193 4.02 -15.02 9.10
C ASP A 193 2.60 -14.96 9.71
N ASP A 194 2.00 -13.78 9.88
CA ASP A 194 0.60 -13.61 10.26
C ASP A 194 -0.36 -13.61 9.06
N THR A 195 0.14 -13.78 7.83
CA THR A 195 -0.70 -13.99 6.64
C THR A 195 -0.52 -15.38 6.03
N TYR A 196 -1.42 -15.76 5.13
CA TYR A 196 -1.26 -16.94 4.27
C TYR A 196 -2.09 -16.79 3.00
N VAL A 197 -1.58 -17.34 1.90
CA VAL A 197 -2.25 -17.31 0.59
C VAL A 197 -3.48 -18.21 0.59
N VAL A 198 -4.63 -17.68 0.17
CA VAL A 198 -5.86 -18.45 -0.08
C VAL A 198 -6.21 -18.53 -1.57
N TYR A 199 -5.66 -17.63 -2.39
CA TYR A 199 -5.79 -17.63 -3.84
C TYR A 199 -4.55 -17.00 -4.46
N GLN A 200 -4.08 -17.52 -5.60
CA GLN A 200 -3.01 -16.92 -6.40
C GLN A 200 -3.15 -17.33 -7.87
N HIS A 201 -2.96 -16.38 -8.79
CA HIS A 201 -3.03 -16.63 -10.23
C HIS A 201 -2.18 -15.64 -11.02
N HIS A 202 -1.38 -16.18 -11.95
CA HIS A 202 -0.65 -15.43 -12.98
C HIS A 202 -1.38 -15.57 -14.33
N ALA A 203 -1.63 -14.47 -15.03
CA ALA A 203 -2.44 -14.39 -16.26
C ALA A 203 -1.71 -14.81 -17.55
#